data_AF-A0A933VVX0-F1
#
_entry.id   AF-A0A933VVX0-F1
#
_cell.length_a   1.000
_cell.length_b   1.000
_cell.length_c   1.000
_cell.angle_alpha   90.00
_cell.angle_beta   90.00
_cell.angle_gamma   90.00
#
_symmetry.space_group_name_H-M   'P 1'
#
loop_
_entity.id
_entity.type
_entity.pdbx_description
1 polymer ?
#
loop_
_entity_poly.entity_id
_entity_poly.type
_entity_poly.pdbx_seq_one_letter_code
_entity_poly.pdbx_strand_id
1 'polypeptide(L)'
;MKHIEEPARKIPVMEETDVLVVGSGPGGLAAAIAAAREGVDTMLVERWGSFGGNITQALVGSMAWYRYEKTVETGGIGVEFEKRAKELGATISSDLVQYLDDETLNYVAPIMAASPNPPPSL
;
A
#
# COMPACT_ATOMS: atom_id res chain seq x y z
N MET A 1 14.67 27.40 23.44
CA MET A 1 14.69 26.86 22.06
C MET A 1 14.77 28.02 21.08
N LYS A 2 15.50 27.87 19.97
CA LYS A 2 15.49 28.87 18.88
C LYS A 2 14.24 28.66 18.03
N HIS A 3 13.62 29.75 17.59
CA HIS A 3 12.50 29.75 16.66
C HIS A 3 12.84 30.62 15.46
N ILE A 4 12.18 30.34 14.34
CA ILE A 4 12.16 31.18 13.14
C ILE A 4 10.70 31.61 12.89
N GLU A 5 10.50 32.81 12.38
CA GLU A 5 9.18 33.29 11.94
C GLU A 5 9.11 33.21 10.41
N GLU A 6 8.07 32.56 9.91
CA GLU A 6 7.75 32.53 8.48
C GLU A 6 6.55 33.45 8.18
N PRO A 7 6.54 34.16 7.03
CA PRO A 7 5.43 35.03 6.66
C PRO A 7 4.11 34.27 6.48
N ALA A 8 3.02 34.83 7.00
CA ALA A 8 1.68 34.29 6.77
C ALA A 8 1.30 34.34 5.28
N ARG A 9 0.82 33.22 4.73
CA ARG A 9 0.34 33.12 3.35
C ARG A 9 -0.95 32.32 3.27
N LYS A 10 -1.80 32.67 2.30
CA LYS A 10 -2.95 31.87 1.91
C LYS A 10 -2.49 30.84 0.88
N ILE A 11 -2.80 29.57 1.11
CA ILE A 11 -2.48 28.47 0.20
C ILE A 11 -3.80 27.94 -0.35
N PRO A 12 -3.96 27.80 -1.68
CA PRO A 12 -5.16 27.20 -2.24
C PRO A 12 -5.26 25.73 -1.80
N VAL A 13 -6.47 25.30 -1.48
CA VAL A 13 -6.79 23.89 -1.25
C VAL A 13 -6.85 23.20 -2.61
N MET A 14 -6.09 22.12 -2.79
CA MET A 14 -6.06 21.38 -4.05
C MET A 14 -7.22 20.39 -4.17
N GLU A 15 -7.58 19.72 -3.07
CA GLU A 15 -8.66 18.75 -2.99
C GLU A 15 -9.12 18.60 -1.54
N GLU A 16 -10.37 18.21 -1.33
CA GLU A 16 -10.95 17.88 -0.02
C GLU A 16 -11.29 16.37 0.02
N THR A 17 -11.15 15.74 1.18
CA THR A 17 -11.41 14.31 1.37
C THR A 17 -11.71 14.03 2.85
N ASP A 18 -12.41 12.93 3.15
CA ASP A 18 -12.67 12.54 4.54
C ASP A 18 -11.41 11.96 5.20
N VAL A 19 -10.62 11.18 4.45
CA VAL A 19 -9.37 10.56 4.93
C VAL A 19 -8.24 10.78 3.93
N LEU A 20 -7.22 11.53 4.35
CA LEU A 20 -5.96 11.67 3.63
C LEU A 20 -4.89 10.74 4.22
N VAL A 21 -4.41 9.79 3.42
CA VAL A 21 -3.26 8.94 3.72
C VAL A 21 -2.03 9.49 3.02
N VAL A 22 -0.98 9.79 3.80
CA VAL A 22 0.30 10.31 3.29
C VAL A 22 1.37 9.23 3.36
N GLY A 23 1.81 8.78 2.18
CA GLY A 23 2.81 7.72 2.00
C GLY A 23 2.18 6.38 1.63
N SER A 24 2.73 5.73 0.61
CA SER A 24 2.21 4.49 0.02
C SER A 24 3.00 3.24 0.38
N GLY A 25 3.66 3.23 1.55
CA GLY A 25 4.27 2.02 2.09
C GLY A 25 3.22 0.96 2.50
N PRO A 26 3.66 -0.22 2.98
CA PRO A 26 2.76 -1.30 3.43
C PRO A 26 1.61 -0.83 4.33
N GLY A 27 1.92 -0.02 5.34
CA GLY A 27 0.92 0.51 6.27
C GLY A 27 -0.01 1.56 5.65
N GLY A 28 0.51 2.41 4.76
CA GLY A 28 -0.26 3.43 4.07
C GLY A 28 -1.23 2.83 3.06
N LEU A 29 -0.77 1.87 2.26
CA LEU A 29 -1.64 1.10 1.37
C LEU A 29 -2.71 0.34 2.16
N ALA A 30 -2.34 -0.31 3.27
CA ALA A 30 -3.32 -1.00 4.11
C ALA A 30 -4.38 -0.03 4.69
N ALA A 31 -3.96 1.15 5.16
CA ALA A 31 -4.88 2.17 5.68
C ALA A 31 -5.81 2.72 4.59
N ALA A 32 -5.26 3.06 3.41
CA ALA A 32 -6.04 3.61 2.30
C ALA A 32 -7.05 2.60 1.76
N ILE A 33 -6.65 1.33 1.59
CA ILE A 33 -7.55 0.26 1.14
C ILE A 33 -8.64 0.01 2.19
N ALA A 34 -8.30 -0.02 3.48
CA ALA A 34 -9.29 -0.20 4.54
C ALA A 34 -10.32 0.95 4.55
N ALA A 35 -9.87 2.21 4.52
CA ALA A 35 -10.76 3.36 4.50
C ALA A 35 -11.67 3.39 3.26
N ALA A 36 -11.12 3.12 2.07
CA ALA A 36 -11.88 3.03 0.83
C ALA A 36 -12.96 1.92 0.88
N ARG A 37 -12.64 0.77 1.52
CA ARG A 37 -13.59 -0.35 1.68
C ARG A 37 -14.76 -0.03 2.60
N GLU A 38 -14.56 0.86 3.56
CA GLU A 38 -15.63 1.39 4.41
C GLU A 38 -16.47 2.47 3.69
N GLY A 39 -16.21 2.74 2.40
CA GLY A 39 -16.95 3.70 1.60
C GLY A 39 -16.61 5.16 1.92
N VAL A 40 -15.48 5.40 2.59
CA VAL A 40 -15.01 6.74 2.96
C VAL A 40 -14.31 7.38 1.77
N ASP A 41 -14.58 8.66 1.51
CA ASP A 41 -13.82 9.41 0.52
C ASP A 41 -12.35 9.47 0.99
N THR A 42 -11.49 8.77 0.27
CA THR A 42 -10.12 8.49 0.70
C THR A 42 -9.14 8.90 -0.37
N MET A 43 -8.21 9.77 -0.01
CA MET A 43 -7.07 10.14 -0.84
C MET A 43 -5.79 9.50 -0.33
N LEU A 44 -5.02 8.86 -1.22
CA LEU A 44 -3.65 8.42 -0.97
C LEU A 44 -2.67 9.28 -1.77
N VAL A 45 -1.68 9.87 -1.10
CA VAL A 45 -0.61 10.62 -1.74
C VAL A 45 0.75 10.00 -1.49
N GLU A 46 1.57 9.98 -2.53
CA GLU A 46 2.95 9.48 -2.50
C GLU A 46 3.87 10.52 -3.14
N ARG A 47 5.06 10.71 -2.54
CA ARG A 47 6.06 11.65 -3.06
C ARG A 47 6.83 11.09 -4.26
N TRP A 48 6.87 9.77 -4.40
CA TRP A 48 7.50 9.04 -5.49
C TRP A 48 6.54 8.76 -6.63
N GLY A 49 7.07 8.43 -7.81
CA GLY A 49 6.27 8.10 -9.00
C GLY A 49 5.64 6.70 -8.97
N SER A 50 5.78 5.97 -7.87
CA SER A 50 5.28 4.61 -7.69
C SER A 50 4.93 4.32 -6.24
N PHE A 51 3.95 3.43 -6.03
CA PHE A 51 3.52 2.98 -4.72
C PHE A 51 4.45 1.91 -4.14
N GLY A 52 4.37 1.67 -2.83
CA GLY A 52 5.00 0.53 -2.14
C GLY A 52 6.04 0.89 -1.09
N GLY A 53 6.44 2.15 -1.01
CA GLY A 53 7.50 2.58 -0.08
C GLY A 53 8.77 1.75 -0.26
N ASN A 54 9.35 1.23 0.82
CA ASN A 54 10.60 0.45 0.74
C ASN A 54 10.50 -0.84 -0.08
N ILE A 55 9.30 -1.40 -0.28
CA ILE A 55 9.13 -2.60 -1.13
C ILE A 55 9.62 -2.28 -2.54
N THR A 56 9.12 -1.17 -3.09
CA THR A 56 9.41 -0.69 -4.44
C THR A 56 10.71 0.13 -4.47
N GLN A 57 10.84 1.13 -3.60
CA GLN A 57 11.92 2.11 -3.65
C GLN A 57 13.28 1.56 -3.17
N ALA A 58 13.27 0.55 -2.30
CA ALA A 58 14.48 -0.03 -1.72
C ALA A 58 14.62 -1.53 -2.05
N LEU A 59 13.82 -2.05 -2.97
CA LEU A 59 13.82 -3.46 -3.39
C LEU A 59 13.67 -4.43 -2.21
N VAL A 60 12.90 -4.03 -1.19
CA VAL A 60 12.54 -4.92 -0.08
C VAL A 60 11.51 -5.91 -0.62
N GLY A 61 11.99 -7.06 -1.09
CA GLY A 61 11.23 -7.99 -1.90
C GLY A 61 9.89 -8.47 -1.34
N SER A 62 9.67 -8.43 -0.02
CA SER A 62 8.42 -8.90 0.59
C SER A 62 8.00 -8.04 1.77
N MET A 63 6.68 -7.91 1.95
CA MET A 63 6.07 -7.33 3.15
C MET A 63 6.32 -8.18 4.41
N ALA A 64 6.62 -9.46 4.24
CA ALA A 64 6.69 -10.45 5.31
C ALA A 64 7.87 -11.41 5.13
N TRP A 65 9.09 -10.86 5.09
CA TRP A 65 10.34 -11.62 5.03
C TRP A 65 10.50 -12.71 6.12
N TYR A 66 9.74 -12.61 7.21
CA TYR A 66 9.78 -13.54 8.35
C TYR A 66 8.87 -14.78 8.17
N ARG A 67 8.14 -14.91 7.05
CA ARG A 67 7.27 -16.06 6.79
C ARG A 67 8.09 -17.30 6.40
N TYR A 68 7.87 -18.38 7.14
CA TYR A 68 8.30 -19.76 6.90
C TYR A 68 7.10 -20.71 6.97
N GLU A 69 7.26 -21.97 6.56
CA GLU A 69 6.19 -23.00 6.43
C GLU A 69 5.21 -23.10 7.63
N LYS A 70 5.69 -22.87 8.86
CA LYS A 70 4.88 -22.98 10.09
C LYS A 70 4.50 -21.63 10.70
N THR A 71 4.63 -20.54 9.95
CA THR A 71 4.31 -19.20 10.45
C THR A 71 2.81 -19.04 10.57
N VAL A 72 2.35 -18.74 11.78
CA VAL A 72 0.97 -18.35 12.03
C VAL A 72 0.91 -16.84 12.04
N GLU A 73 0.11 -16.27 11.15
CA GLU A 73 -0.07 -14.83 11.02
C GLU A 73 -1.54 -14.43 11.13
N THR A 74 -1.78 -13.19 11.52
CA THR A 74 -3.14 -12.64 11.70
C THR A 74 -3.90 -12.47 10.38
N GLY A 75 -3.22 -12.53 9.24
CA GLY A 75 -3.82 -12.30 7.93
C GLY A 75 -4.02 -10.81 7.62
N GLY A 76 -5.13 -10.49 6.94
CA GLY A 76 -5.53 -9.12 6.62
C GLY A 76 -4.97 -8.62 5.28
N ILE A 77 -4.99 -7.29 5.11
CA ILE A 77 -4.72 -6.64 3.81
C ILE A 77 -3.33 -6.97 3.29
N GLY A 78 -2.30 -7.11 4.14
CA GLY A 78 -0.94 -7.46 3.68
C GLY A 78 -0.86 -8.84 3.04
N VAL A 79 -1.53 -9.86 3.59
CA VAL A 79 -1.61 -11.20 2.99
C VAL A 79 -2.45 -11.17 1.72
N GLU A 80 -3.57 -10.46 1.76
CA GLU A 80 -4.42 -10.28 0.60
C GLU A 80 -3.65 -9.65 -0.56
N PHE A 81 -2.83 -8.65 -0.25
CA PHE A 81 -2.03 -7.91 -1.21
C PHE A 81 -1.06 -8.83 -1.97
N GLU A 82 -0.31 -9.67 -1.24
CA GLU A 82 0.58 -10.66 -1.86
C GLU A 82 -0.18 -11.71 -2.68
N LYS A 83 -1.32 -12.21 -2.18
CA LYS A 83 -2.16 -13.16 -2.92
C LYS A 83 -2.68 -12.55 -4.22
N ARG A 84 -3.17 -11.31 -4.17
CA ARG A 84 -3.68 -10.57 -5.33
C ARG A 84 -2.58 -10.30 -6.34
N ALA A 85 -1.40 -9.93 -5.86
CA ALA A 85 -0.23 -9.77 -6.69
C ALA A 85 0.13 -11.07 -7.42
N LYS A 86 0.12 -12.20 -6.73
CA LYS A 86 0.36 -13.51 -7.35
C LYS A 86 -0.68 -13.84 -8.42
N GLU A 87 -1.96 -13.65 -8.12
CA GLU A 87 -3.08 -13.87 -9.07
C GLU A 87 -2.94 -13.01 -10.34
N LEU A 88 -2.37 -11.81 -10.21
CA LEU A 88 -2.14 -10.88 -11.30
C LEU A 88 -0.80 -11.08 -12.02
N GLY A 89 -0.01 -12.10 -11.65
CA GLY A 89 1.32 -12.34 -12.21
C GLY A 89 2.37 -11.32 -11.76
N ALA A 90 2.05 -10.51 -10.75
CA ALA A 90 2.86 -9.44 -10.19
C ALA A 90 3.90 -9.94 -9.17
N THR A 91 4.25 -11.23 -9.22
CA THR A 91 5.21 -11.81 -8.28
C THR A 91 6.31 -12.57 -8.99
N ILE A 92 7.54 -12.33 -8.56
CA ILE A 92 8.70 -13.15 -8.93
C ILE A 92 8.84 -14.23 -7.84
N SER A 93 8.93 -15.51 -8.19
CA SER A 93 9.17 -16.55 -7.19
C SER A 93 10.66 -16.77 -6.99
N SER A 94 11.12 -16.75 -5.73
CA SER A 94 12.20 -17.65 -5.30
C SER A 94 11.60 -18.68 -4.35
N ASP A 95 12.22 -19.85 -4.23
CA ASP A 95 11.66 -21.05 -3.58
C ASP A 95 11.23 -20.90 -2.11
N LEU A 96 11.39 -19.72 -1.51
CA LEU A 96 11.08 -19.43 -0.10
C LEU A 96 10.24 -18.16 0.12
N VAL A 97 10.14 -17.24 -0.85
CA VAL A 97 9.48 -15.93 -0.67
C VAL A 97 8.81 -15.47 -1.97
N GLN A 98 7.60 -14.93 -1.88
CA GLN A 98 6.95 -14.24 -3.00
C GLN A 98 7.46 -12.79 -3.04
N TYR A 99 8.09 -12.43 -4.16
CA TYR A 99 8.52 -11.05 -4.37
C TYR A 99 7.37 -10.25 -4.97
N LEU A 100 7.13 -9.05 -4.48
CA LEU A 100 6.23 -8.10 -5.14
C LEU A 100 6.99 -7.37 -6.25
N ASP A 101 6.48 -7.45 -7.47
CA ASP A 101 6.97 -6.65 -8.59
C ASP A 101 6.60 -5.17 -8.39
N ASP A 102 7.60 -4.31 -8.53
CA ASP A 102 7.55 -2.89 -8.16
C ASP A 102 6.68 -2.06 -9.13
N GLU A 103 6.74 -2.37 -10.43
CA GLU A 103 5.90 -1.73 -11.43
C GLU A 103 4.44 -2.20 -11.30
N THR A 104 4.24 -3.49 -11.08
CA THR A 104 2.89 -4.08 -11.03
C THR A 104 2.14 -3.70 -9.75
N LEU A 105 2.85 -3.32 -8.69
CA LEU A 105 2.24 -2.76 -7.48
C LEU A 105 1.31 -1.57 -7.76
N ASN A 106 1.73 -0.72 -8.71
CA ASN A 106 0.97 0.45 -9.13
C ASN A 106 -0.37 0.08 -9.77
N TYR A 107 -0.48 -1.15 -10.29
CA TYR A 107 -1.69 -1.68 -10.89
C TYR A 107 -2.58 -2.41 -9.88
N VAL A 108 -1.98 -3.22 -8.98
CA VAL A 108 -2.74 -4.01 -8.01
C VAL A 108 -3.42 -3.15 -6.94
N ALA A 109 -2.72 -2.13 -6.42
CA ALA A 109 -3.24 -1.29 -5.33
C ALA A 109 -4.55 -0.55 -5.71
N PRO A 110 -4.66 0.14 -6.86
CA PRO A 110 -5.92 0.76 -7.29
C PRO A 110 -7.05 -0.26 -7.50
N ILE A 111 -6.75 -1.45 -8.03
CA ILE A 111 -7.75 -2.50 -8.23
C ILE A 111 -8.31 -2.99 -6.90
N MET A 112 -7.45 -3.16 -5.90
CA MET A 112 -7.86 -3.54 -4.55
C MET A 112 -8.71 -2.47 -3.86
N ALA A 113 -8.40 -1.19 -4.08
CA ALA A 113 -9.21 -0.08 -3.58
C ALA A 113 -10.58 0.00 -4.28
N ALA A 114 -10.63 -0.27 -5.59
CA ALA A 114 -11.87 -0.25 -6.37
C ALA A 114 -12.74 -1.51 -6.20
N SER A 115 -12.18 -2.61 -5.69
CA SER A 115 -12.86 -3.91 -5.51
C SER A 115 -13.06 -4.21 -4.02
N PRO A 116 -14.26 -3.96 -3.46
CA PRO A 116 -14.48 -4.03 -2.01
C PRO A 116 -14.43 -5.46 -1.43
N ASN A 117 -14.51 -6.50 -2.27
CA ASN A 117 -14.53 -7.89 -1.82
C ASN A 117 -13.22 -8.63 -2.16
N PRO A 118 -12.61 -9.33 -1.20
CA PRO A 118 -11.48 -10.22 -1.46
C PRO A 118 -11.91 -11.39 -2.38
N PRO A 119 -10.98 -11.99 -3.14
CA PRO A 119 -11.31 -13.18 -3.94
C PRO A 119 -11.77 -14.31 -3.00
N PRO A 120 -12.74 -15.15 -3.43
CA PRO A 120 -13.17 -16.27 -2.62
C PRO A 120 -11.96 -17.14 -2.23
N SER A 121 -11.90 -17.51 -0.95
CA SER A 121 -10.86 -18.39 -0.41
C SER A 121 -10.86 -19.73 -1.16
N LEU A 122 -9.75 -20.07 -1.81
CA LEU A 122 -9.41 -21.41 -2.30
C LEU A 122 -8.54 -22.11 -1.24
#